data_AF-A0A804P4P0-F1
#
_entry.id   AF-A0A804P4P0-F1
#
_cell.length_a   1.000
_cell.length_b   1.000
_cell.length_c   1.000
_cell.angle_alpha   90.00
_cell.angle_beta   90.00
_cell.angle_gamma   90.00
#
_symmetry.space_group_name_H-M   'P 1'
#
loop_
_entity.id
_entity.type
_entity.pdbx_description
1 polymer ?
#
loop_
_entity_poly.entity_id
_entity_poly.type
_entity_poly.pdbx_seq_one_letter_code
_entity_poly.pdbx_strand_id
1 'polypeptide(L)'
;MINNISISNMEAKAKEFNEVIQEQYYPWFAQYMVMKRASIEPNFHDLYLKFFDKVNSKSLNKEILKATYENCKVLLRSNLIKSSSEERSLLKNLGSWLGKFTIGRNQALRAKEIDPKSLIVEAYEKGLMIAVIPFTSKVSIPANFFCKIFLQRLQSD
;
A
#
# COMPACT_ATOMS: atom_id res chain seq x y z
N MET A 1 15.14 2.30 15.44
CA MET A 1 13.84 2.49 16.13
C MET A 1 12.81 1.40 15.79
N ILE A 2 12.55 1.09 14.51
CA ILE A 2 11.46 0.17 14.10
C ILE A 2 11.74 -1.32 14.34
N ASN A 3 13.00 -1.76 14.28
CA ASN A 3 13.37 -3.20 14.34
C ASN A 3 12.87 -3.94 15.58
N ASN A 4 12.66 -3.22 16.69
CA ASN A 4 12.32 -3.81 17.98
C ASN A 4 10.93 -3.39 18.47
N ILE A 5 10.04 -2.91 17.59
CA ILE A 5 8.67 -2.61 18.00
C ILE A 5 7.96 -3.92 18.32
N SER A 6 7.33 -3.96 19.49
CA SER A 6 6.42 -5.01 19.94
C SER A 6 5.19 -4.36 20.55
N ILE A 7 4.14 -5.14 20.80
CA ILE A 7 2.95 -4.63 21.50
C ILE A 7 3.31 -4.11 22.90
N SER A 8 4.28 -4.73 23.58
CA SER A 8 4.68 -4.38 24.95
C SER A 8 5.48 -3.09 25.06
N ASN A 9 6.16 -2.65 23.99
CA ASN A 9 6.99 -1.42 24.02
C ASN A 9 6.50 -0.31 23.07
N MET A 10 5.35 -0.53 22.41
CA MET A 10 4.85 0.34 21.35
C MET A 10 4.66 1.79 21.81
N GLU A 11 4.14 1.99 23.02
CA GLU A 11 3.84 3.31 23.56
C GLU A 11 5.11 4.11 23.87
N ALA A 12 6.10 3.45 24.49
CA ALA A 12 7.42 4.05 24.71
C ALA A 12 8.10 4.40 23.37
N LYS A 13 8.00 3.51 22.37
CA LYS A 13 8.58 3.76 21.04
C LYS A 13 7.86 4.86 20.26
N ALA A 14 6.56 5.02 20.43
CA ALA A 14 5.80 6.11 19.82
C ALA A 14 6.19 7.47 20.44
N LYS A 15 6.43 7.49 21.75
CA LYS A 15 6.94 8.70 22.44
C LYS A 15 8.34 9.07 21.97
N GLU A 16 9.27 8.10 21.94
CA GLU A 16 10.62 8.28 21.39
C GLU A 16 10.57 8.78 19.94
N PHE A 17 9.67 8.24 19.12
CA PHE A 17 9.47 8.71 17.74
C PHE A 17 9.10 10.19 17.70
N ASN A 18 8.14 10.63 18.51
CA ASN A 18 7.68 12.02 18.54
C ASN A 18 8.72 13.00 19.10
N GLU A 19 9.63 12.53 19.95
CA GLU A 19 10.74 13.34 20.48
C GLU A 19 11.90 13.48 19.49
N VAL A 20 12.16 12.43 18.69
CA VAL A 20 13.34 12.38 17.81
C VAL A 20 13.04 12.82 16.38
N ILE A 21 11.89 12.42 15.81
CA ILE A 21 11.57 12.65 14.40
C ILE A 21 10.74 13.92 14.25
N GLN A 22 11.38 14.96 13.75
CA GLN A 22 10.70 16.20 13.37
C GLN A 22 9.88 16.03 12.09
N GLU A 23 8.80 16.81 11.93
CA GLU A 23 7.87 16.67 10.81
C GLU A 23 8.53 16.78 9.44
N GLN A 24 9.61 17.56 9.29
CA GLN A 24 10.32 17.66 8.00
C GLN A 24 10.93 16.33 7.52
N TYR A 25 11.12 15.36 8.42
CA TYR A 25 11.66 14.04 8.10
C TYR A 25 10.58 12.99 7.85
N TYR A 26 9.29 13.33 8.00
CA TYR A 26 8.20 12.40 7.74
C TYR A 26 8.19 11.85 6.31
N PRO A 27 8.47 12.62 5.24
CA PRO A 27 8.55 12.06 3.89
C PRO A 27 9.63 10.98 3.76
N TRP A 28 10.81 11.20 4.35
CA TRP A 28 11.90 10.22 4.33
C TRP A 28 11.54 8.97 5.12
N PHE A 29 11.01 9.15 6.34
CA PHE A 29 10.61 8.04 7.18
C PHE A 29 9.47 7.23 6.54
N ALA A 30 8.53 7.91 5.88
CA ALA A 30 7.45 7.27 5.16
C ALA A 30 7.96 6.40 4.00
N GLN A 31 8.89 6.92 3.20
CA GLN A 31 9.55 6.12 2.16
C GLN A 31 10.27 4.91 2.73
N TYR A 32 11.05 5.10 3.81
CA TYR A 32 11.72 4.00 4.49
C TYR A 32 10.73 2.91 4.95
N MET A 33 9.64 3.30 5.63
CA MET A 33 8.64 2.36 6.12
C MET A 33 7.96 1.59 4.99
N VAL A 34 7.59 2.26 3.90
CA VAL A 34 6.91 1.61 2.78
C VAL A 34 7.86 0.69 2.02
N MET A 35 9.05 1.18 1.65
CA MET A 35 10.00 0.47 0.78
C MET A 35 10.75 -0.65 1.48
N LYS A 36 11.09 -0.47 2.76
CA LYS A 36 11.99 -1.39 3.50
C LYS A 36 11.28 -2.19 4.58
N ARG A 37 10.01 -1.90 4.87
CA ARG A 37 9.21 -2.65 5.87
C ARG A 37 7.93 -3.18 5.25
N ALA A 38 6.98 -2.31 4.93
CA ALA A 38 5.64 -2.74 4.49
C ALA A 38 5.66 -3.61 3.22
N SER A 39 6.58 -3.35 2.27
CA SER A 39 6.71 -4.14 1.04
C SER A 39 7.22 -5.58 1.27
N ILE A 40 7.99 -5.83 2.34
CA ILE A 40 8.69 -7.11 2.58
C ILE A 40 8.21 -7.86 3.82
N GLU A 41 7.60 -7.18 4.79
CA GLU A 41 7.22 -7.70 6.11
C GLU A 41 5.68 -7.69 6.28
N PRO A 42 4.89 -8.45 5.46
CA PRO A 42 3.43 -8.41 5.52
C PRO A 42 2.85 -8.85 6.86
N ASN A 43 3.55 -9.73 7.57
CA ASN A 43 3.16 -10.23 8.89
C ASN A 43 3.17 -9.14 9.97
N PHE A 44 3.91 -8.04 9.75
CA PHE A 44 4.02 -6.94 10.69
C PHE A 44 3.14 -5.74 10.34
N HIS A 45 2.30 -5.83 9.30
CA HIS A 45 1.42 -4.72 8.90
C HIS A 45 0.53 -4.23 10.04
N ASP A 46 -0.15 -5.13 10.75
CA ASP A 46 -1.04 -4.73 11.85
C ASP A 46 -0.27 -4.09 13.01
N LEU A 47 0.97 -4.53 13.23
CA LEU A 47 1.85 -3.94 14.23
C LEU A 47 2.25 -2.51 13.84
N TYR A 48 2.64 -2.27 12.58
CA TYR A 48 2.98 -0.93 12.10
C TYR A 48 1.78 0.01 12.12
N LEU A 49 0.60 -0.48 11.77
CA LEU A 49 -0.64 0.29 11.85
C LEU A 49 -0.91 0.74 13.29
N LYS A 50 -0.87 -0.19 14.25
CA LYS A 50 -1.04 0.14 15.67
C LYS A 50 0.02 1.13 16.16
N PHE A 51 1.27 1.00 15.70
CA PHE A 51 2.32 1.96 16.00
C PHE A 51 1.97 3.36 15.49
N PHE A 52 1.48 3.50 14.25
CA PHE A 52 1.06 4.80 13.73
C PHE A 52 -0.17 5.37 14.45
N ASP A 53 -1.07 4.52 14.95
CA ASP A 53 -2.18 4.96 15.79
C ASP A 53 -1.68 5.52 17.13
N LYS A 54 -0.61 4.94 17.69
CA LYS A 54 0.04 5.45 18.91
C LYS A 54 0.85 6.72 18.68
N VAL A 55 1.51 6.87 17.52
CA VAL A 55 2.19 8.12 17.15
C VAL A 55 1.18 9.27 16.98
N ASN A 56 -0.05 8.95 16.53
CA ASN A 56 -1.19 9.87 16.43
C ASN A 56 -0.91 11.13 15.60
N SER A 57 -0.16 11.00 14.51
CA SER A 57 0.18 12.12 13.61
C SER A 57 -0.53 12.00 12.26
N LYS A 58 -1.45 12.95 11.99
CA LYS A 58 -2.14 13.04 10.69
C LYS A 58 -1.17 13.36 9.54
N SER A 59 -0.18 14.21 9.79
CA SER A 59 0.86 14.57 8.82
C SER A 59 1.68 13.33 8.43
N LEU A 60 2.11 12.53 9.41
CA LEU A 60 2.81 11.27 9.15
C LEU A 60 1.95 10.30 8.34
N ASN A 61 0.69 10.09 8.75
CA ASN A 61 -0.21 9.18 8.04
C ASN A 61 -0.43 9.58 6.58
N LYS A 62 -0.47 10.89 6.28
CA LYS A 62 -0.56 11.41 4.91
C LYS A 62 0.70 11.07 4.10
N GLU A 63 1.89 11.25 4.68
CA GLU A 63 3.15 10.91 4.02
C GLU A 63 3.30 9.40 3.79
N ILE A 64 2.90 8.55 4.75
CA ILE A 64 2.89 7.08 4.61
C ILE A 64 1.98 6.65 3.46
N LEU A 65 0.77 7.21 3.39
CA LEU A 65 -0.17 6.88 2.33
C LEU A 65 0.35 7.36 0.96
N LYS A 66 0.92 8.56 0.89
CA LYS A 66 1.55 9.10 -0.33
C LYS A 66 2.70 8.19 -0.79
N ALA A 67 3.62 7.84 0.10
CA ALA A 67 4.73 6.94 -0.22
C ALA A 67 4.23 5.56 -0.69
N THR A 68 3.14 5.05 -0.10
CA THR A 68 2.52 3.79 -0.52
C THR A 68 2.02 3.87 -1.95
N TYR A 69 1.26 4.91 -2.30
CA TYR A 69 0.76 5.10 -3.67
C TYR A 69 1.89 5.24 -4.68
N GLU A 70 2.91 6.05 -4.39
CA GLU A 70 4.05 6.22 -5.29
C GLU A 70 4.81 4.91 -5.51
N ASN A 71 5.03 4.11 -4.47
CA ASN A 71 5.69 2.81 -4.62
C ASN A 71 4.86 1.81 -5.43
N CYS A 72 3.54 1.78 -5.25
CA CYS A 72 2.66 0.98 -6.09
C CYS A 72 2.77 1.42 -7.57
N LYS A 73 2.74 2.73 -7.85
CA LYS A 73 2.89 3.27 -9.22
C LYS A 73 4.24 2.88 -9.84
N VAL A 74 5.32 2.92 -9.08
CA VAL A 74 6.66 2.52 -9.54
C VAL A 74 6.67 1.04 -9.93
N LEU A 75 6.16 0.15 -9.08
CA LEU A 75 6.11 -1.29 -9.38
C LEU A 75 5.19 -1.61 -10.56
N LEU A 76 4.05 -0.94 -10.67
CA LEU A 76 3.11 -1.10 -11.79
C LEU A 76 3.68 -0.65 -13.13
N ARG A 77 4.64 0.29 -13.12
CA ARG A 77 5.37 0.77 -14.30
C ARG A 77 6.65 -0.01 -14.58
N SER A 78 7.06 -0.91 -13.70
CA SER A 78 8.26 -1.72 -13.90
C SER A 78 8.05 -2.74 -15.02
N ASN A 79 9.01 -2.84 -15.93
CA ASN A 79 8.99 -3.86 -16.97
C ASN A 79 9.20 -5.28 -16.40
N LEU A 80 9.80 -5.38 -15.20
CA LEU A 80 10.10 -6.64 -14.55
C LEU A 80 8.87 -7.29 -13.92
N ILE A 81 7.79 -6.53 -13.67
CA ILE A 81 6.58 -7.05 -12.99
C ILE A 81 5.95 -8.24 -13.73
N LYS A 82 6.18 -8.33 -15.05
CA LYS A 82 5.72 -9.44 -15.91
C LYS A 82 6.48 -10.73 -15.65
N SER A 83 7.78 -10.66 -15.37
CA SER A 83 8.64 -11.84 -15.22
C SER A 83 9.01 -12.12 -13.76
N SER A 84 9.38 -11.11 -12.99
CA SER A 84 9.82 -11.23 -11.59
C SER A 84 8.67 -11.57 -10.65
N SER A 85 8.80 -12.72 -9.97
CA SER A 85 7.91 -13.12 -8.87
C SER A 85 8.10 -12.23 -7.64
N GLU A 86 9.32 -11.72 -7.43
CA GLU A 86 9.68 -10.84 -6.33
C GLU A 86 8.92 -9.52 -6.43
N GLU A 87 8.96 -8.83 -7.58
CA GLU A 87 8.22 -7.57 -7.75
C GLU A 87 6.70 -7.77 -7.60
N ARG A 88 6.17 -8.89 -8.10
CA ARG A 88 4.74 -9.24 -7.90
C ARG A 88 4.43 -9.44 -6.41
N SER A 89 5.33 -10.04 -5.65
CA SER A 89 5.18 -10.23 -4.21
C SER A 89 5.21 -8.88 -3.47
N LEU A 90 6.15 -8.00 -3.81
CA LEU A 90 6.24 -6.64 -3.26
C LEU A 90 4.94 -5.85 -3.52
N LEU A 91 4.46 -5.86 -4.77
CA LEU A 91 3.23 -5.17 -5.14
C LEU A 91 2.02 -5.74 -4.38
N LYS A 92 1.90 -7.07 -4.30
CA LYS A 92 0.84 -7.73 -3.53
C LYS A 92 0.88 -7.34 -2.04
N ASN A 93 2.07 -7.29 -1.44
CA ASN A 93 2.25 -6.87 -0.05
C ASN A 93 1.84 -5.41 0.12
N LEU A 94 2.22 -4.52 -0.79
CA LEU A 94 1.78 -3.13 -0.77
C LEU A 94 0.27 -2.98 -0.99
N GLY A 95 -0.36 -3.85 -1.79
CA GLY A 95 -1.82 -3.91 -1.91
C GLY A 95 -2.50 -4.26 -0.60
N SER A 96 -1.99 -5.26 0.12
CA SER A 96 -2.46 -5.62 1.46
C SER A 96 -2.27 -4.46 2.45
N TRP A 97 -1.08 -3.84 2.43
CA TRP A 97 -0.77 -2.69 3.26
C TRP A 97 -1.74 -1.52 3.01
N LEU A 98 -1.93 -1.17 1.74
CA LEU A 98 -2.82 -0.10 1.31
C LEU A 98 -4.27 -0.38 1.73
N GLY A 99 -4.76 -1.60 1.54
CA GLY A 99 -6.10 -2.02 1.96
C GLY A 99 -6.31 -1.88 3.46
N LYS A 100 -5.35 -2.33 4.28
CA LYS A 100 -5.43 -2.20 5.74
C LYS A 100 -5.32 -0.73 6.21
N PHE A 101 -4.46 0.06 5.56
CA PHE A 101 -4.27 1.47 5.91
C PHE A 101 -5.48 2.34 5.51
N THR A 102 -6.22 1.95 4.47
CA THR A 102 -7.37 2.70 3.95
C THR A 102 -8.69 2.07 4.38
N ILE A 103 -9.13 1.02 3.68
CA ILE A 103 -10.42 0.35 3.90
C ILE A 103 -10.52 -0.19 5.33
N GLY A 104 -9.44 -0.79 5.85
CA GLY A 104 -9.37 -1.26 7.24
C GLY A 104 -9.50 -0.14 8.30
N ARG A 105 -9.37 1.13 7.89
CA ARG A 105 -9.55 2.33 8.72
C ARG A 105 -10.75 3.17 8.31
N ASN A 106 -11.72 2.58 7.60
CA ASN A 106 -12.89 3.28 7.05
C ASN A 106 -12.54 4.49 6.17
N GLN A 107 -11.39 4.45 5.48
CA GLN A 107 -10.98 5.46 4.51
C GLN A 107 -11.07 4.87 3.10
N ALA A 108 -11.77 5.55 2.21
CA ALA A 108 -11.83 5.14 0.81
C ALA A 108 -10.48 5.34 0.11
N LEU A 109 -10.18 4.47 -0.86
CA LEU A 109 -9.08 4.71 -1.80
C LEU A 109 -9.32 6.01 -2.55
N ARG A 110 -8.24 6.78 -2.73
CA ARG A 110 -8.31 8.00 -3.50
C ARG A 110 -8.20 7.61 -4.98
N ALA A 111 -9.30 7.68 -5.71
CA ALA A 111 -9.34 7.37 -7.14
C ALA A 111 -8.32 8.20 -7.95
N LYS A 112 -8.01 9.42 -7.51
CA LYS A 112 -6.96 10.26 -8.10
C LYS A 112 -5.54 9.67 -7.98
N GLU A 113 -5.30 8.79 -7.02
CA GLU A 113 -3.99 8.17 -6.79
C GLU A 113 -3.91 6.80 -7.47
N ILE A 114 -4.91 5.95 -7.23
CA ILE A 114 -5.11 4.67 -7.91
C ILE A 114 -6.61 4.56 -8.17
N ASP A 115 -7.00 4.70 -9.44
CA ASP A 115 -8.32 4.30 -9.91
C ASP A 115 -8.26 2.81 -10.27
N PRO A 116 -8.94 1.93 -9.52
CA PRO A 116 -8.92 0.51 -9.82
C PRO A 116 -9.48 0.19 -11.22
N LYS A 117 -10.43 0.99 -11.73
CA LYS A 117 -11.00 0.79 -13.07
C LYS A 117 -9.94 1.00 -14.14
N SER A 118 -9.34 2.19 -14.16
CA SER A 118 -8.27 2.53 -15.10
C SER A 118 -7.08 1.57 -14.98
N LEU A 119 -6.72 1.18 -13.75
CA LEU A 119 -5.62 0.25 -13.51
C LEU A 119 -5.88 -1.14 -14.12
N ILE A 120 -7.09 -1.69 -13.98
CA ILE A 120 -7.45 -2.99 -14.56
C ILE A 120 -7.42 -2.92 -16.09
N VAL A 121 -7.96 -1.84 -16.68
CA VAL A 121 -7.96 -1.65 -18.14
C VAL A 121 -6.53 -1.56 -18.67
N GLU A 122 -5.70 -0.69 -18.09
CA GLU A 122 -4.29 -0.54 -18.49
C GLU A 122 -3.52 -1.86 -18.32
N ALA A 123 -3.81 -2.62 -17.25
CA ALA A 123 -3.19 -3.90 -17.00
C ALA A 123 -3.59 -4.97 -18.02
N TYR A 124 -4.83 -4.94 -18.49
CA TYR A 124 -5.28 -5.85 -19.55
C TYR A 124 -4.54 -5.56 -20.85
N GLU A 125 -4.53 -4.29 -21.27
CA GLU A 125 -3.87 -3.86 -22.51
C GLU A 125 -2.36 -4.12 -22.50
N LYS A 126 -1.71 -3.94 -21.34
CA LYS A 126 -0.26 -4.16 -21.20
C LYS A 126 0.13 -5.58 -20.82
N GLY A 127 -0.81 -6.51 -20.63
CA GLY A 127 -0.54 -7.87 -20.17
C GLY A 127 0.03 -7.96 -18.74
N LEU A 128 -0.39 -7.05 -17.86
CA LEU A 128 0.01 -6.95 -16.45
C LEU A 128 -1.00 -7.59 -15.48
N MET A 129 -2.05 -8.23 -16.00
CA MET A 129 -3.14 -8.81 -15.19
C MET A 129 -2.65 -9.79 -14.11
N ILE A 130 -1.57 -10.53 -14.38
CA ILE A 130 -0.95 -11.46 -13.42
C ILE A 130 -0.49 -10.77 -12.13
N ALA A 131 -0.11 -9.49 -12.20
CA ALA A 131 0.30 -8.69 -11.05
C ALA A 131 -0.86 -7.88 -10.47
N VAL A 132 -1.72 -7.33 -11.34
CA VAL A 132 -2.80 -6.43 -10.93
C VAL A 132 -3.94 -7.17 -10.23
N ILE A 133 -4.30 -8.40 -10.62
CA ILE A 133 -5.35 -9.16 -9.94
C ILE A 133 -4.98 -9.46 -8.47
N PRO A 134 -3.79 -10.02 -8.16
CA PRO A 134 -3.38 -10.22 -6.77
C PRO A 134 -3.27 -8.91 -5.96
N PHE A 135 -2.80 -7.84 -6.60
CA PHE A 135 -2.70 -6.52 -5.95
C PHE A 135 -4.07 -6.00 -5.52
N THR A 136 -4.99 -5.87 -6.46
CA THR A 136 -6.30 -5.26 -6.27
C THR A 136 -7.21 -6.11 -5.36
N SER A 137 -7.10 -7.46 -5.42
CA SER A 137 -7.78 -8.35 -4.47
C SER A 137 -7.30 -8.16 -3.03
N LYS A 138 -6.00 -7.92 -2.81
CA LYS A 138 -5.46 -7.65 -1.47
C LYS A 138 -5.84 -6.28 -0.92
N VAL A 139 -6.12 -5.32 -1.78
CA VAL A 139 -6.69 -4.03 -1.37
C VAL A 139 -8.14 -4.18 -0.87
N SER A 140 -8.75 -5.38 -0.98
CA SER A 140 -10.15 -5.70 -0.62
C SER A 140 -11.20 -5.07 -1.54
N ILE A 141 -10.86 -4.88 -2.81
CA ILE A 141 -11.84 -4.52 -3.83
C ILE A 141 -12.75 -5.75 -4.05
N PRO A 142 -14.09 -5.61 -3.97
CA PRO A 142 -14.98 -6.76 -4.12
C PRO A 142 -14.76 -7.47 -5.46
N ALA A 143 -14.77 -8.81 -5.46
CA ALA A 143 -14.68 -9.62 -6.69
C ALA A 143 -15.69 -9.14 -7.77
N ASN A 144 -16.90 -8.77 -7.34
CA ASN A 144 -17.95 -8.22 -8.22
C ASN A 144 -17.54 -6.93 -8.94
N PHE A 145 -16.67 -6.11 -8.34
CA PHE A 145 -16.15 -4.92 -8.99
C PHE A 145 -15.29 -5.30 -10.21
N PHE A 146 -14.43 -6.32 -10.10
CA PHE A 146 -13.65 -6.81 -11.24
C PHE A 146 -14.51 -7.35 -12.37
N CYS A 147 -15.49 -8.20 -12.03
CA CYS A 147 -16.41 -8.76 -13.02
C CYS A 147 -17.15 -7.65 -13.77
N LYS A 148 -17.64 -6.62 -13.06
CA LYS A 148 -18.33 -5.49 -13.70
C LYS A 148 -17.42 -4.72 -14.65
N ILE A 149 -16.15 -4.51 -14.30
CA ILE A 149 -15.18 -3.80 -15.14
C ILE A 149 -14.87 -4.61 -16.41
N PHE A 150 -14.62 -5.91 -16.26
CA PHE A 150 -14.38 -6.80 -17.40
C PHE A 150 -15.57 -6.89 -18.34
N LEU A 151 -16.78 -7.06 -17.80
CA LEU A 151 -18.01 -7.16 -18.59
C LEU A 151 -18.33 -5.87 -19.35
N GLN A 152 -18.10 -4.70 -18.75
CA GLN A 152 -18.29 -3.42 -19.45
C GLN A 152 -17.37 -3.28 -20.67
N ARG A 153 -16.16 -3.85 -20.64
CA ARG A 153 -15.23 -3.77 -21.77
C ARG A 153 -15.58 -4.75 -22.89
N LEU A 154 -15.96 -5.98 -22.54
CA LEU A 154 -16.45 -6.97 -23.52
C LEU A 154 -17.72 -6.53 -24.25
N GLN A 155 -18.44 -5.53 -23.74
CA GLN A 155 -19.61 -4.94 -24.39
C GLN A 155 -19.29 -3.67 -25.20
N SER A 156 -18.04 -3.18 -25.16
CA SER A 156 -17.60 -1.98 -25.88
C SER A 156 -16.59 -2.26 -27.00
N ASP A 157 -16.32 -3.54 -27.28
CA ASP A 157 -15.58 -4.05 -28.45
C ASP A 157 -16.53 -4.93 -29.29
#